data_AF-A0A7W0LTI1-F1
#
_entry.id   AF-A0A7W0LTI1-F1
#
_cell.length_a   1.000
_cell.length_b   1.000
_cell.length_c   1.000
_cell.angle_alpha   90.00
_cell.angle_beta   90.00
_cell.angle_gamma   90.00
#
_symmetry.space_group_name_H-M   'P 1'
#
loop_
_entity.id
_entity.type
_entity.pdbx_description
1 polymer ?
#
loop_
_entity_poly.entity_id
_entity_poly.type
_entity_poly.pdbx_seq_one_letter_code
_entity_poly.pdbx_strand_id
1 'polypeptide(L)'
;LPPYDVLDAILAGYIEEDLDGADLVARGHPADEVERVLGMVDRAEYKRRQAPPGIRITTKAFGRDRRLPITNRYETRAEPPGRRLRALG
;
A
#
# COMPACT_ATOMS: atom_id res chain seq x y z
N LEU A 1 13.20 -8.79 1.26
CA LEU A 1 12.37 -8.13 0.22
C LEU A 1 12.01 -9.20 -0.80
N PRO A 2 10.83 -9.11 -1.43
CA PRO A 2 10.52 -9.98 -2.54
C PRO A 2 11.53 -9.78 -3.68
N PRO A 3 11.59 -10.71 -4.65
CA PRO A 3 12.20 -10.43 -5.94
C PRO A 3 11.73 -9.08 -6.52
N TYR A 4 12.63 -8.35 -7.18
CA TYR A 4 12.37 -6.97 -7.61
C TYR A 4 11.19 -6.85 -8.58
N ASP A 5 10.99 -7.82 -9.46
CA ASP A 5 9.84 -7.93 -10.35
C ASP A 5 8.51 -7.97 -9.59
N VAL A 6 8.44 -8.72 -8.49
CA VAL A 6 7.25 -8.80 -7.62
C VAL A 6 7.10 -7.51 -6.81
N LEU A 7 8.19 -6.97 -6.28
CA LEU A 7 8.20 -5.73 -5.52
C LEU A 7 7.69 -4.55 -6.38
N ASP A 8 8.25 -4.39 -7.57
CA ASP A 8 7.97 -3.26 -8.46
C ASP A 8 6.53 -3.31 -8.96
N ALA A 9 6.00 -4.51 -9.26
CA ALA A 9 4.60 -4.68 -9.63
C ALA A 9 3.63 -4.28 -8.50
N ILE A 10 3.93 -4.68 -7.26
CA ILE A 10 3.13 -4.30 -6.08
C ILE A 10 3.20 -2.78 -5.85
N LEU A 11 4.38 -2.18 -5.97
CA LEU A 11 4.58 -0.75 -5.81
C LEU A 11 3.85 0.05 -6.89
N ALA A 12 3.94 -0.34 -8.16
CA ALA A 12 3.22 0.29 -9.27
C ALA A 12 1.70 0.27 -9.02
N GLY A 13 1.15 -0.89 -8.67
CA GLY A 13 -0.28 -1.01 -8.37
C GLY A 13 -0.72 -0.16 -7.17
N TYR A 14 0.05 -0.15 -6.08
CA TYR A 14 -0.29 0.59 -4.87
C TYR A 14 -0.13 2.12 -5.00
N ILE A 15 0.87 2.58 -5.77
CA ILE A 15 1.29 3.99 -5.80
C ILE A 15 0.76 4.70 -7.04
N GLU A 16 0.82 4.05 -8.20
CA GLU A 16 0.45 4.66 -9.48
C GLU A 16 -1.02 4.40 -9.81
N GLU A 17 -1.52 3.21 -9.51
CA GLU A 17 -2.89 2.78 -9.82
C GLU A 17 -3.89 2.94 -8.65
N ASP A 18 -3.43 3.36 -7.46
CA ASP A 18 -4.23 3.52 -6.23
C ASP A 18 -4.99 2.25 -5.80
N LEU A 19 -4.46 1.07 -6.09
CA LEU A 19 -5.03 -0.21 -5.66
C LEU A 19 -4.82 -0.43 -4.17
N ASP A 20 -5.75 -1.13 -3.53
CA ASP A 20 -5.56 -1.59 -2.16
C ASP A 20 -4.93 -3.00 -2.11
N GLY A 21 -4.65 -3.49 -0.89
CA GLY A 21 -4.04 -4.81 -0.72
C GLY A 21 -4.93 -5.95 -1.22
N ALA A 22 -6.26 -5.82 -1.16
CA ALA A 22 -7.17 -6.84 -1.62
C ALA A 22 -7.18 -6.92 -3.15
N ASP A 23 -7.16 -5.77 -3.83
CA ASP A 23 -7.05 -5.67 -5.29
C ASP A 23 -5.75 -6.29 -5.80
N LEU A 24 -4.63 -6.03 -5.11
CA LEU A 24 -3.31 -6.58 -5.45
C LEU A 24 -3.28 -8.11 -5.33
N VAL A 25 -3.89 -8.66 -4.27
CA VAL A 25 -4.02 -10.11 -4.12
C VAL A 25 -4.95 -10.71 -5.17
N ALA A 26 -6.05 -10.03 -5.51
CA ALA A 26 -6.96 -10.46 -6.58
C ALA A 26 -6.29 -10.49 -7.96
N ARG A 27 -5.26 -9.66 -8.18
CA ARG A 27 -4.42 -9.67 -9.38
C ARG A 27 -3.37 -10.79 -9.39
N GLY A 28 -3.30 -11.62 -8.36
CA GLY A 28 -2.44 -12.79 -8.30
C GLY A 28 -1.11 -12.58 -7.57
N HIS A 29 -0.92 -11.44 -6.88
CA HIS A 29 0.24 -11.28 -6.02
C HIS A 29 0.09 -12.09 -4.72
N PRO A 30 1.17 -12.72 -4.21
CA PRO A 30 1.12 -13.43 -2.93
C PRO A 30 0.75 -12.49 -1.78
N ALA A 31 -0.24 -12.88 -0.97
CA ALA A 31 -0.77 -12.04 0.11
C ALA A 31 0.29 -11.66 1.16
N ASP A 32 1.19 -12.60 1.49
CA ASP A 32 2.29 -12.37 2.41
C ASP A 32 3.28 -11.31 1.89
N GLU A 33 3.56 -11.31 0.58
CA GLU A 33 4.41 -10.31 -0.05
C GLU A 33 3.72 -8.95 -0.16
N VAL A 34 2.43 -8.91 -0.50
CA VAL A 34 1.63 -7.67 -0.52
C VAL A 34 1.61 -7.03 0.86
N GLU A 35 1.24 -7.78 1.91
CA GLU A 35 1.19 -7.27 3.28
C GLU A 35 2.56 -6.74 3.74
N ARG A 36 3.64 -7.47 3.43
CA ARG A 36 4.99 -7.07 3.82
C ARG A 36 5.41 -5.78 3.13
N VAL A 37 5.18 -5.65 1.83
CA VAL A 37 5.54 -4.47 1.03
C VAL A 37 4.73 -3.25 1.46
N LEU A 38 3.42 -3.36 1.58
CA LEU A 38 2.56 -2.25 2.02
C LEU A 38 2.96 -1.77 3.42
N GLY A 39 3.20 -2.71 4.35
CA GLY A 39 3.68 -2.36 5.70
C GLY A 39 5.05 -1.66 5.71
N MET A 40 5.96 -1.99 4.79
CA MET A 40 7.22 -1.27 4.63
C MET A 40 7.01 0.14 4.08
N VAL A 41 6.13 0.29 3.07
CA VAL A 41 5.80 1.59 2.47
C VAL A 41 5.18 2.53 3.51
N ASP A 42 4.20 2.06 4.26
CA ASP A 42 3.49 2.88 5.25
C ASP A 42 4.43 3.37 6.36
N ARG A 43 5.32 2.49 6.86
CA ARG A 43 6.35 2.88 7.85
C ARG A 43 7.37 3.87 7.27
N ALA A 44 7.63 3.81 5.97
CA ALA A 44 8.56 4.70 5.29
C ALA A 44 7.96 6.09 4.96
N GLU A 45 6.64 6.28 5.11
CA GLU A 45 5.94 7.55 4.84
C GLU A 45 6.50 8.70 5.66
N TYR A 46 6.81 8.47 6.95
CA TYR A 46 7.43 9.47 7.83
C TYR A 46 8.79 9.95 7.32
N LYS A 47 9.62 9.03 6.80
CA LYS A 47 10.95 9.35 6.23
C LYS A 47 10.82 10.11 4.91
N ARG A 48 9.85 9.75 4.06
CA ARG A 48 9.58 10.42 2.77
C ARG A 48 9.15 11.89 2.93
N ARG A 49 8.50 12.24 4.05
CA ARG A 49 8.12 13.62 4.38
C ARG A 49 9.28 14.51 4.84
N GLN A 50 10.37 13.92 5.32
CA GLN A 50 11.58 14.64 5.74
C GLN A 50 12.63 14.71 4.64
N ALA A 51 12.46 13.98 3.54
CA ALA A 51 13.40 13.98 2.42
C ALA A 51 13.36 15.33 1.67
N PRO A 52 14.51 15.84 1.22
CA PRO A 52 14.55 17.02 0.36
C PRO A 52 13.78 16.76 -0.94
N PRO A 53 13.17 17.79 -1.57
CA PRO A 53 12.41 17.62 -2.80
C PRO A 53 13.30 17.05 -3.92
N GLY A 54 12.90 15.89 -4.46
CA GLY A 54 13.58 15.19 -5.56
C GLY A 54 12.89 15.39 -6.92
N ILE A 55 13.60 15.07 -8.00
CA ILE A 55 13.08 15.17 -9.38
C ILE A 55 12.03 14.08 -9.61
N ARG A 56 10.85 14.47 -10.09
CA ARG A 56 9.70 13.58 -10.32
C ARG A 56 9.72 13.04 -11.76
N ILE A 57 9.72 11.71 -11.91
CA ILE A 57 9.80 11.04 -13.23
C ILE A 57 8.51 10.25 -13.56
N THR A 58 7.61 9.99 -12.59
CA THR A 58 6.34 9.27 -12.82
C THR A 58 5.10 10.17 -12.69
N THR A 59 4.02 9.80 -13.38
CA THR A 59 2.74 10.54 -13.52
C THR A 59 1.96 10.67 -12.21
N LYS A 60 1.98 9.61 -11.37
CA LYS A 60 1.54 9.59 -9.97
C LYS A 60 2.69 9.06 -9.10
N ALA A 61 3.59 9.95 -8.71
CA ALA A 61 4.69 9.63 -7.81
C ALA A 61 4.37 10.11 -6.39
N PHE A 62 4.94 9.45 -5.37
CA PHE A 62 4.93 9.93 -3.98
C PHE A 62 5.24 11.44 -3.92
N GLY A 63 4.22 12.23 -3.59
CA GLY A 63 4.24 13.68 -3.75
C GLY A 63 2.92 14.32 -3.31
N ARG A 64 2.62 15.52 -3.80
CA ARG A 64 1.52 16.39 -3.35
C ARG A 64 0.14 15.71 -3.34
N ASP A 65 -0.05 14.67 -4.14
CA ASP A 65 -1.35 14.02 -4.40
C ASP A 65 -1.67 12.83 -3.48
N ARG A 66 -0.71 12.29 -2.69
CA ARG A 66 -0.96 11.19 -1.74
C ARG A 66 -0.34 11.50 -0.37
N ARG A 67 -1.07 12.25 0.47
CA ARG A 67 -0.65 12.58 1.85
C ARG A 67 -1.47 11.77 2.86
N LEU A 68 -0.91 10.68 3.38
CA LEU A 68 -1.47 9.96 4.53
C LEU A 68 -1.23 10.71 5.86
N PRO A 69 -2.02 10.54 6.92
CA PRO A 69 -1.71 11.16 8.21
C PRO A 69 -0.40 10.61 8.80
N ILE A 70 0.36 11.44 9.54
CA ILE A 70 1.62 11.03 10.21
C ILE A 70 1.33 10.00 11.31
N THR A 71 0.26 10.22 12.07
CA THR A 71 -0.30 9.22 12.99
C THR A 71 -1.41 8.48 12.25
N ASN A 72 -1.15 7.24 11.86
CA ASN A 72 -2.15 6.39 11.22
C ASN A 72 -2.36 5.11 12.07
N ARG A 73 -3.60 4.86 12.52
CA ARG A 73 -4.03 3.61 13.19
C ARG A 73 -4.82 2.70 12.24
N TYR A 74 -4.88 3.02 10.95
CA TYR A 74 -5.53 2.17 9.97
C TYR A 74 -4.74 0.87 9.83
N GLU A 75 -5.34 -0.25 10.27
CA GLU A 75 -4.82 -1.58 10.01
C GLU A 75 -5.37 -2.06 8.67
N THR A 76 -4.50 -2.18 7.66
CA THR A 76 -4.80 -2.91 6.42
C THR A 76 -4.86 -4.39 6.76
N ARG A 77 -5.91 -4.82 7.44
CA ARG A 77 -6.23 -6.24 7.57
C ARG A 77 -7.13 -6.58 6.39
N ALA A 78 -6.65 -7.44 5.51
CA ALA A 78 -7.51 -8.05 4.50
C ALA A 78 -8.58 -8.86 5.26
N GLU A 79 -9.79 -8.31 5.39
CA GLU A 79 -10.95 -9.08 5.80
C GLU A 79 -11.15 -10.17 4.73
N PRO A 80 -11.13 -11.47 5.09
CA PRO A 80 -11.48 -12.50 4.13
C PRO A 80 -12.94 -12.31 3.70
N PRO A 81 -13.26 -12.47 2.41
CA PRO A 81 -14.63 -12.32 1.93
C PRO A 81 -15.51 -13.39 2.58
N GLY A 82 -16.33 -13.01 3.57
CA GLY A 82 -17.28 -13.95 4.18
C GLY A 82 -17.87 -13.61 5.54
N ARG A 83 -17.42 -12.57 6.26
CA ARG A 83 -17.96 -12.30 7.61
C ARG A 83 -18.92 -11.11 7.64
N ARG A 84 -20.07 -11.23 6.96
CA ARG A 84 -21.25 -10.42 7.28
C ARG A 84 -22.22 -11.23 8.13
N LEU A 85 -22.75 -10.55 9.15
CA LEU A 85 -23.89 -10.91 10.03
C LEU A 85 -23.55 -11.75 11.27
N ARG A 86 -23.42 -11.05 12.41
CA ARG A 86 -24.26 -11.23 13.61
C ARG A 86 -23.81 -10.25 14.69
N ALA A 87 -24.59 -9.20 14.91
CA ALA A 87 -24.85 -8.56 16.21
C ALA A 87 -25.55 -7.22 15.99
N LEU A 88 -26.87 -7.26 15.80
CA LEU A 88 -27.81 -6.28 16.37
C LEU A 88 -29.15 -7.03 16.54
N GLY A 89 -29.26 -7.70 17.68
CA GLY A 89 -30.49 -8.11 18.34
C GLY A 89 -30.42 -7.60 19.77
#